data_AF-A0A7S1A2Y2-F1
#
_entry.id   AF-A0A7S1A2Y2-F1
#
_cell.length_a   1.000
_cell.length_b   1.000
_cell.length_c   1.000
_cell.angle_alpha   90.00
_cell.angle_beta   90.00
_cell.angle_gamma   90.00
#
_symmetry.space_group_name_H-M   'P 1'
#
loop_
_entity.id
_entity.type
_entity.pdbx_description
1 polymer ?
#
loop_
_entity_poly.entity_id
_entity_poly.type
_entity_poly.pdbx_seq_one_letter_code
_entity_poly.pdbx_strand_id
1 'polypeptide(L)'
;TFFGRSFCGPCTCSAGEEQTYIVSRVYNHTDALALVSCAPCASGRFKPWGGFGVEDSCPFCPPGFSSLPGATACFDCPAGSFGGYEFSECASCQPGFFSD
;
A
#
# COMPACT_ATOMS: atom_id res chain seq x y z
N THR A 1 -1.11 -26.18 -29.52
CA THR A 1 -0.52 -24.83 -29.72
C THR A 1 -0.89 -23.93 -28.56
N PHE A 2 -0.09 -23.95 -27.49
CA PHE A 2 -0.11 -22.96 -26.40
C PHE A 2 1.35 -22.84 -25.93
N PHE A 3 2.06 -21.84 -26.43
CA PHE A 3 3.48 -21.62 -26.16
C PHE A 3 3.63 -20.29 -25.40
N GLY A 4 4.09 -20.37 -24.16
CA GLY A 4 4.61 -19.24 -23.35
C GLY A 4 3.54 -18.24 -22.88
N ARG A 5 3.36 -17.93 -21.60
CA ARG A 5 4.16 -18.15 -20.40
C ARG A 5 3.17 -18.24 -19.25
N SER A 6 3.31 -19.27 -18.43
CA SER A 6 2.61 -19.38 -17.16
C SER A 6 3.07 -18.24 -16.26
N PHE A 7 2.36 -17.11 -16.25
CA PHE A 7 2.52 -16.12 -15.18
C PHE A 7 1.79 -16.69 -13.96
N CYS A 8 2.56 -17.41 -13.16
CA CYS A 8 2.12 -18.02 -11.91
C CYS A 8 2.14 -16.94 -10.83
N GLY A 9 0.99 -16.65 -10.25
CA GLY A 9 0.84 -15.88 -9.01
C GLY A 9 -0.61 -15.48 -8.85
N PRO A 10 -1.27 -15.69 -7.69
CA PRO A 10 -2.57 -15.10 -7.46
C PRO A 10 -2.40 -13.59 -7.62
N CYS A 11 -3.16 -12.95 -8.51
CA CYS A 11 -3.05 -11.51 -8.79
C CYS A 11 -3.58 -10.65 -7.63
N THR A 12 -3.32 -11.06 -6.39
CA THR A 12 -3.87 -10.46 -5.19
C THR A 12 -2.86 -10.58 -4.06
N CYS A 13 -2.42 -9.43 -3.58
CA CYS A 13 -1.48 -9.32 -2.49
C CYS A 13 -2.14 -9.56 -1.13
N SER A 14 -1.33 -9.99 -0.17
CA SER A 14 -1.74 -10.28 1.21
C SER A 14 -2.35 -9.06 1.90
N ALA A 15 -2.91 -9.26 3.10
CA ALA A 15 -3.22 -8.14 3.99
C ALA A 15 -1.94 -7.32 4.24
N GLY A 16 -2.06 -5.98 4.21
CA GLY A 16 -0.92 -5.07 4.34
C GLY A 16 -0.05 -4.94 3.09
N GLU A 17 -0.44 -5.47 1.93
CA GLU A 17 0.36 -5.38 0.71
C GLU A 17 -0.43 -4.81 -0.49
N GLU A 18 0.23 -3.94 -1.28
CA GLU A 18 -0.27 -3.40 -2.56
C GLU A 18 0.47 -3.94 -3.79
N GLN A 19 -0.24 -4.07 -4.91
CA GLN A 19 0.32 -4.47 -6.19
C GLN A 19 1.20 -3.33 -6.75
N THR A 20 2.49 -3.60 -6.88
CA THR A 20 3.46 -2.73 -7.56
C THR A 20 3.89 -3.37 -8.87
N TYR A 21 3.91 -2.57 -9.93
CA TYR A 21 4.42 -3.00 -11.23
C TYR A 21 5.92 -2.72 -11.29
N ILE A 22 6.74 -3.77 -11.43
CA ILE A 22 8.15 -3.58 -11.78
C ILE A 22 8.28 -3.76 -13.29
N VAL A 23 8.71 -2.70 -13.97
CA VAL A 23 9.03 -2.76 -15.40
C VAL A 23 10.44 -3.29 -15.52
N SER A 24 10.58 -4.60 -15.68
CA SER A 24 11.87 -5.18 -16.02
C SER A 24 12.08 -5.05 -17.52
N ARG A 25 13.03 -4.20 -17.96
CA ARG A 25 13.46 -4.19 -19.36
C ARG A 25 14.25 -5.45 -19.65
N VAL A 26 13.58 -6.44 -20.24
CA VAL A 26 14.26 -7.60 -20.80
C VAL A 26 14.58 -7.24 -22.27
N TYR A 27 15.81 -6.78 -22.52
CA TYR A 27 16.38 -6.38 -23.82
C TYR A 27 15.95 -5.02 -24.43
N ASN A 28 16.86 -4.46 -25.24
CA ASN A 28 16.78 -3.13 -25.88
C ASN A 28 15.78 -3.05 -27.06
N HIS A 29 14.88 -4.03 -27.20
CA HIS A 29 13.82 -4.04 -28.19
C HIS A 29 12.80 -5.12 -27.78
N THR A 30 11.52 -4.75 -27.70
CA THR A 30 10.32 -5.62 -27.49
C THR A 30 9.89 -5.96 -26.05
N ASP A 31 8.64 -5.59 -25.76
CA ASP A 31 7.76 -5.85 -24.61
C ASP A 31 8.28 -5.69 -23.17
N ALA A 32 7.81 -4.62 -22.52
CA ALA A 32 7.90 -4.44 -21.07
C ALA A 32 7.03 -5.49 -20.36
N LEU A 33 7.64 -6.56 -19.84
CA LEU A 33 6.96 -7.44 -18.89
C LEU A 33 6.77 -6.67 -17.59
N ALA A 34 5.54 -6.20 -17.35
CA ALA A 34 5.14 -5.72 -16.03
C ALA A 34 4.89 -6.95 -15.15
N LEU A 35 5.84 -7.25 -14.26
CA LEU A 35 5.61 -8.25 -13.22
C LEU A 35 4.84 -7.58 -12.08
N VAL A 36 3.68 -8.13 -11.75
CA VAL A 36 2.96 -7.79 -10.52
C VAL A 36 3.79 -8.33 -9.35
N SER A 37 4.23 -7.42 -8.50
CA SER A 37 4.91 -7.72 -7.24
C SER A 37 4.11 -7.14 -6.09
N CYS A 38 4.10 -7.81 -4.95
CA CYS A 38 3.47 -7.29 -3.74
C CYS A 38 4.51 -6.52 -2.94
N ALA A 39 4.22 -5.24 -2.69
CA ALA A 39 4.99 -4.42 -1.78
C ALA A 39 4.16 -4.12 -0.54
N PRO A 40 4.77 -3.96 0.64
CA PRO A 40 4.03 -3.53 1.82
C PRO A 40 3.39 -2.16 1.57
N CYS A 41 2.17 -1.97 2.07
CA CYS A 41 1.49 -0.67 2.02
C CYS A 41 2.43 0.42 2.55
N ALA A 42 2.45 1.59 1.90
CA ALA A 42 3.12 2.75 2.47
C ALA A 42 2.47 3.16 3.81
N SER A 43 3.22 3.89 4.65
CA SER A 43 2.65 4.44 5.87
C SER A 43 1.51 5.42 5.59
N GLY A 44 0.52 5.46 6.49
CA GLY A 44 -0.73 6.20 6.27
C GLY A 44 -1.72 5.47 5.35
N ARG A 45 -1.40 4.24 4.93
CA ARG A 45 -2.30 3.34 4.21
C ARG A 45 -2.46 2.03 4.96
N PHE A 46 -3.60 1.39 4.78
CA PHE A 46 -3.89 0.13 5.42
C PHE A 46 -4.58 -0.81 4.44
N LYS A 47 -4.39 -2.11 4.63
CA LYS A 47 -5.15 -3.11 3.88
C LYS A 47 -5.57 -4.25 4.80
N PRO A 48 -6.84 -4.29 5.21
CA PRO A 48 -7.28 -5.24 6.23
C PRO A 48 -7.11 -6.67 5.76
N TRP A 49 -7.59 -6.99 4.56
CA TRP A 49 -7.59 -8.35 4.03
C TRP A 49 -6.91 -8.37 2.65
N GLY A 50 -6.32 -9.51 2.31
CA GLY A 50 -5.80 -9.78 0.97
C GLY A 50 -6.55 -10.95 0.32
N GLY A 51 -6.49 -11.05 -1.00
CA GLY A 51 -7.09 -12.15 -1.76
C GLY A 51 -8.00 -11.69 -2.90
N PHE A 52 -8.51 -12.68 -3.64
CA PHE A 52 -9.33 -12.49 -4.85
C PHE A 52 -10.55 -11.60 -4.60
N GLY A 53 -10.62 -10.46 -5.29
CA GLY A 53 -11.73 -9.49 -5.19
C GLY A 53 -11.53 -8.39 -4.15
N VAL A 54 -10.39 -8.34 -3.48
CA VAL A 54 -10.00 -7.20 -2.64
C VAL A 54 -9.21 -6.19 -3.47
N GLU A 55 -9.32 -4.90 -3.13
CA GLU A 55 -8.54 -3.87 -3.79
C GLU A 55 -7.05 -4.17 -3.70
N ASP A 56 -6.38 -4.05 -4.84
CA ASP A 56 -4.96 -4.31 -4.97
C ASP A 56 -4.08 -3.16 -4.49
N SER A 57 -4.69 -1.98 -4.31
CA SER A 57 -4.12 -0.79 -3.71
C SER A 57 -4.37 -0.79 -2.20
N CYS A 58 -3.51 -0.12 -1.43
CA CYS A 58 -3.80 0.14 -0.02
C CYS A 58 -4.58 1.45 0.12
N PRO A 59 -5.83 1.43 0.62
CA PRO A 59 -6.57 2.66 0.90
C PRO A 59 -5.90 3.49 1.99
N PHE A 60 -6.12 4.81 1.92
CA PHE A 60 -5.61 5.75 2.92
C PHE A 60 -6.36 5.61 4.25
N CYS A 61 -5.62 5.82 5.34
CA CYS A 61 -6.21 5.98 6.65
C CYS A 61 -7.09 7.25 6.70
N PRO A 62 -8.21 7.20 7.43
CA PRO A 62 -9.02 8.38 7.68
C PRO A 62 -8.20 9.45 8.44
N PRO A 63 -8.57 10.73 8.34
CA PRO A 63 -7.92 11.80 9.09
C PRO A 63 -8.00 11.52 10.60
N GLY A 64 -6.92 11.82 11.32
CA GLY A 64 -6.79 11.46 12.74
C GLY A 64 -6.25 10.05 12.98
N PHE A 65 -6.04 9.25 11.93
CA PHE A 65 -5.45 7.93 12.02
C PHE A 65 -4.16 7.83 11.22
N SER A 66 -3.21 7.03 11.72
CA SER A 66 -1.96 6.73 11.05
C SER A 66 -1.77 5.22 10.91
N SER A 67 -0.81 4.82 10.08
CA SER A 67 -0.45 3.42 9.96
C SER A 67 1.03 3.25 9.62
N LEU A 68 1.60 2.16 10.09
CA LEU A 68 2.96 1.75 9.76
C LEU A 68 3.00 1.11 8.36
N PRO A 69 4.16 1.06 7.72
CA PRO A 69 4.29 0.34 6.46
C PRO A 69 3.90 -1.13 6.65
N GLY A 70 3.08 -1.66 5.74
CA GLY A 70 2.55 -3.02 5.84
C GLY A 70 1.39 -3.20 6.84
N ALA A 71 0.79 -2.11 7.34
CA ALA A 71 -0.29 -2.20 8.30
C ALA A 71 -1.59 -2.76 7.68
N THR A 72 -2.27 -3.60 8.45
CA THR A 72 -3.61 -4.12 8.10
C THR A 72 -4.74 -3.27 8.67
N ALA A 73 -4.43 -2.39 9.63
CA ALA A 73 -5.38 -1.46 10.22
C ALA A 73 -4.67 -0.14 10.56
N CYS A 74 -5.44 0.94 10.57
CA CYS A 74 -4.96 2.22 11.07
C CYS A 74 -5.08 2.26 12.60
N PHE A 75 -4.15 2.96 13.24
CA PHE A 75 -4.21 3.28 14.66
C PHE A 75 -4.57 4.76 14.85
N ASP A 76 -5.26 5.04 15.94
CA ASP A 76 -5.70 6.37 16.34
C ASP A 76 -4.52 7.26 16.73
N CYS A 77 -4.54 8.53 16.30
CA CYS A 77 -3.56 9.51 16.72
C CYS A 77 -4.00 10.20 18.01
N PRO A 78 -3.11 10.31 19.02
CA PRO A 78 -3.45 10.95 20.27
C PRO A 78 -3.82 12.43 20.04
N ALA A 79 -4.71 12.95 20.89
CA ALA A 79 -5.16 14.34 20.83
C ALA A 79 -3.99 15.33 20.72
N GLY A 80 -4.09 16.27 19.78
CA GLY A 80 -3.01 17.19 19.44
C GLY A 80 -1.97 16.61 18.47
N SER A 81 -2.23 15.43 17.89
CA SER A 81 -1.49 14.88 16.76
C SER A 81 -2.42 14.54 15.62
N PHE A 82 -1.97 14.72 14.38
CA PHE A 82 -2.71 14.37 13.18
C PHE A 82 -2.00 13.24 12.43
N GLY A 83 -2.78 12.28 11.96
CA GLY A 83 -2.32 11.28 11.02
C GLY A 83 -2.53 11.73 9.58
N GLY A 84 -1.72 11.21 8.66
CA GLY A 84 -1.83 11.57 7.25
C GLY A 84 -1.25 10.52 6.31
N TYR A 85 -1.48 10.76 5.02
CA TYR A 85 -1.28 9.85 3.89
C TYR A 85 0.17 9.41 3.62
N GLU A 86 1.14 9.98 4.34
CA GLU A 86 2.57 9.67 4.23
C GLU A 86 3.26 9.59 5.61
N PHE A 87 2.50 9.61 6.69
CA PHE A 87 3.04 9.61 8.04
C PHE A 87 3.05 8.20 8.63
N SER A 88 4.24 7.71 8.96
CA SER A 88 4.42 6.44 9.71
C SER A 88 4.01 6.59 11.18
N GLU A 89 3.98 7.83 11.66
CA GLU A 89 3.71 8.19 13.05
C GLU A 89 2.85 9.46 13.06
N CYS A 90 2.03 9.61 14.09
CA CYS A 90 1.20 10.79 14.24
C CYS A 90 2.07 12.05 14.38
N ALA A 91 1.91 12.99 13.46
CA ALA A 91 2.62 14.25 13.51
C ALA A 91 1.96 15.15 14.55
N SER A 92 2.73 15.69 15.49
CA SER A 92 2.19 16.65 16.46
C SER A 92 1.75 17.93 15.75
N CYS A 93 0.59 18.44 16.13
CA CYS A 93 0.11 19.75 15.71
C CYS A 93 1.08 20.83 16.18
N GLN A 94 1.27 21.89 15.37
CA GLN A 94 2.01 23.06 15.81
C GLN A 94 1.36 23.68 17.06
N PRO A 95 2.14 24.32 17.95
CA PRO A 95 1.59 24.92 19.16
C PRO A 95 0.48 25.92 18.81
N GLY A 96 -0.72 25.69 19.34
CA GLY A 96 -1.92 26.48 19.07
C GLY A 96 -2.93 25.84 18.11
N PHE A 97 -2.59 24.73 17.46
CA PHE A 97 -3.51 23.92 16.65
C PHE A 97 -3.86 22.62 17.38
N PHE A 98 -5.13 22.24 17.34
CA PHE A 98 -5.62 20.96 17.87
C PHE A 98 -6.29 20.16 16.75
N SER A 99 -6.09 18.84 16.79
CA SER A 99 -6.90 17.86 16.06
C SER A 99 -7.88 17.25 17.06
N ASP A 100 -9.17 17.29 16.72
CA ASP A 100 -10.30 16.63 17.41
C ASP A 100 -10.66 15.36 16.64
#